data_AF-A0A2S6G5J7-F1
#
_entry.id   AF-A0A2S6G5J7-F1
#
_cell.length_a   1.000
_cell.length_b   1.000
_cell.length_c   1.000
_cell.angle_alpha   90.00
_cell.angle_beta   90.00
_cell.angle_gamma   90.00
#
_symmetry.space_group_name_H-M   'P 1'
#
loop_
_entity.id
_entity.type
_entity.pdbx_description
1 polymer ?
#
loop_
_entity_poly.entity_id
_entity_poly.type
_entity_poly.pdbx_seq_one_letter_code
_entity_poly.pdbx_strand_id
1 'polypeptide(L)'
;MLPIDDILPNLKAALEAHNTALLQAPPGAGKTTRVPLALLDAPWRGDGRILMLEPRRLAARSAARFMARQLGEKPGQTVGYRTRLDTKVSSATRIEVVTEGILTRLIQNDPMLEAYSAVLFDEFHELLIAPK
;
A
#
# COMPACT_ATOMS: atom_id res chain seq x y z
N MET A 1 15.50 13.79 2.78
CA MET A 1 14.11 14.11 2.41
C MET A 1 13.89 13.58 1.01
N LEU A 2 12.80 12.85 0.77
CA LEU A 2 12.46 12.31 -0.55
C LEU A 2 11.48 13.26 -1.26
N PRO A 3 11.47 13.32 -2.59
CA PRO A 3 10.57 14.21 -3.33
C PRO A 3 9.08 14.03 -2.99
N ILE A 4 8.69 12.84 -2.55
CA ILE A 4 7.31 12.58 -2.16
C ILE A 4 6.88 13.30 -0.89
N ASP A 5 7.83 13.62 0.02
CA ASP A 5 7.51 14.22 1.31
C ASP A 5 6.81 15.59 1.14
N ASP A 6 7.11 16.32 0.06
CA ASP A 6 6.48 17.61 -0.28
C ASP A 6 5.02 17.47 -0.78
N ILE A 7 4.65 16.29 -1.29
CA ILE A 7 3.33 16.02 -1.90
C ILE A 7 2.37 15.39 -0.88
N LEU A 8 2.89 14.74 0.17
CA LEU A 8 2.09 14.05 1.18
C LEU A 8 0.97 14.89 1.81
N PRO A 9 1.18 16.18 2.16
CA PRO A 9 0.09 17.00 2.71
C PRO A 9 -1.09 17.15 1.74
N ASN A 10 -0.81 17.37 0.46
CA ASN A 10 -1.83 17.51 -0.58
C ASN A 10 -2.57 16.18 -0.82
N LEU A 11 -1.83 15.07 -0.81
CA LEU A 11 -2.44 13.74 -0.92
C LEU A 11 -3.39 13.45 0.25
N LYS A 12 -3.00 13.79 1.48
CA LYS A 12 -3.85 13.62 2.67
C LYS A 12 -5.12 14.44 2.56
N ALA A 13 -5.00 15.73 2.23
CA ALA A 13 -6.14 16.61 2.04
C ALA A 13 -7.10 16.09 0.94
N ALA A 14 -6.56 15.62 -0.18
CA ALA A 14 -7.35 15.04 -1.25
C ALA A 14 -8.12 13.79 -0.80
N LEU A 15 -7.49 12.90 -0.02
CA LEU A 15 -8.13 11.67 0.49
C LEU A 15 -9.08 11.92 1.67
N GLU A 16 -9.00 13.07 2.34
CA GLU A 16 -10.01 13.50 3.31
C GLU A 16 -11.27 14.03 2.63
N ALA A 17 -11.12 14.70 1.48
CA ALA A 17 -12.23 15.26 0.71
C ALA A 17 -12.84 14.26 -0.28
N HIS A 18 -12.08 13.27 -0.74
CA HIS A 18 -12.44 12.34 -1.79
C HIS A 18 -12.00 10.92 -1.46
N ASN A 19 -12.66 9.92 -2.05
CA ASN A 19 -12.33 8.50 -1.83
C ASN A 19 -11.16 7.98 -2.71
N THR A 20 -10.70 8.79 -3.67
CA THR A 20 -9.74 8.36 -4.69
C THR A 20 -8.78 9.50 -5.02
N ALA A 21 -7.50 9.17 -5.19
CA ALA A 21 -6.48 10.09 -5.66
C ALA A 21 -5.53 9.38 -6.62
N LEU A 22 -5.11 10.08 -7.69
CA LEU A 22 -4.03 9.64 -8.56
C LEU A 22 -2.75 10.37 -8.15
N LEU A 23 -1.74 9.60 -7.76
CA LEU A 23 -0.46 10.15 -7.31
C LEU A 23 0.61 9.94 -8.38
N GLN A 24 0.97 11.02 -9.07
CA GLN A 24 2.08 11.00 -10.02
C GLN A 24 3.34 11.57 -9.36
N ALA A 25 4.42 10.79 -9.38
CA ALA A 25 5.75 11.26 -8.99
C ALA A 25 6.82 10.48 -9.79
N PRO A 26 8.04 11.01 -9.95
CA PRO A 26 9.12 10.30 -10.64
C PRO A 26 9.44 8.92 -10.01
N PRO A 27 10.01 7.97 -10.77
CA PRO A 27 10.62 6.77 -10.20
C PRO A 27 11.64 7.13 -9.11
N GLY A 28 11.70 6.32 -8.05
CA GLY A 28 12.62 6.58 -6.92
C GLY A 28 12.18 7.72 -5.99
N ALA A 29 11.06 8.41 -6.25
CA ALA A 29 10.56 9.49 -5.39
C ALA A 29 10.12 9.04 -3.98
N GLY A 30 9.98 7.72 -3.74
CA GLY A 30 9.58 7.17 -2.44
C GLY A 30 8.11 6.83 -2.29
N LYS A 31 7.32 6.82 -3.37
CA LYS A 31 5.87 6.52 -3.36
C LYS A 31 5.54 5.25 -2.55
N THR A 32 6.08 4.12 -3.00
CA THR A 32 5.93 2.78 -2.41
C THR A 32 6.16 2.73 -0.90
N THR A 33 7.15 3.49 -0.40
CA THR A 33 7.68 3.30 0.95
C THR A 33 7.28 4.42 1.92
N ARG A 34 6.81 5.57 1.41
CA ARG A 34 6.42 6.72 2.24
C ARG A 34 4.91 6.92 2.29
N VAL A 35 4.21 6.68 1.18
CA VAL A 35 2.76 6.92 1.11
C VAL A 35 2.00 6.02 2.08
N PRO A 36 2.19 4.68 2.13
CA PRO A 36 1.44 3.85 3.07
C PRO A 36 1.67 4.26 4.53
N LEU A 37 2.92 4.58 4.88
CA LEU A 37 3.27 5.03 6.23
C LEU A 37 2.61 6.37 6.58
N ALA A 38 2.60 7.32 5.64
CA ALA A 38 1.98 8.62 5.86
C ALA A 38 0.47 8.55 6.11
N LEU A 39 -0.20 7.51 5.58
CA LEU A 39 -1.63 7.30 5.72
C LEU A 39 -2.03 6.50 6.97
N LEU A 40 -1.07 6.04 7.80
CA LEU A 40 -1.36 5.33 9.05
C LEU A 40 -2.20 6.17 10.03
N ASP A 41 -2.00 7.49 10.05
CA ASP A 41 -2.70 8.39 10.96
C ASP A 41 -3.88 9.11 10.27
N ALA A 42 -4.29 8.65 9.07
CA ALA A 42 -5.38 9.28 8.35
C ALA A 42 -6.71 9.08 9.10
N PRO A 43 -7.52 10.15 9.35
CA PRO A 43 -8.75 10.05 10.14
C PRO A 43 -9.77 9.05 9.57
N TRP A 44 -9.88 8.97 8.24
CA TRP A 44 -10.78 8.05 7.55
C TRP A 44 -10.35 6.58 7.66
N ARG A 45 -9.11 6.28 8.08
CA ARG A 45 -8.65 4.89 8.20
C ARG A 45 -9.31 4.19 9.38
N GLY A 46 -9.54 4.90 10.49
CA GLY A 46 -10.00 4.31 11.74
C GLY A 46 -9.11 3.12 12.16
N ASP A 47 -9.71 1.95 12.36
CA ASP A 47 -9.01 0.71 12.70
C ASP A 47 -8.69 -0.19 11.49
N GLY A 48 -9.16 0.18 10.30
CA GLY A 48 -8.96 -0.62 9.10
C GLY A 48 -7.52 -0.61 8.60
N ARG A 49 -7.19 -1.62 7.80
CA ARG A 49 -5.86 -1.81 7.23
C ARG A 49 -5.72 -1.06 5.91
N ILE A 50 -4.48 -0.83 5.50
CA ILE A 50 -4.09 -0.35 4.18
C ILE A 50 -3.59 -1.56 3.39
N LEU A 51 -4.26 -1.90 2.30
CA LEU A 51 -3.83 -2.91 1.35
C LEU A 51 -3.00 -2.27 0.27
N MET A 52 -1.79 -2.76 0.01
CA MET A 52 -0.94 -2.23 -1.06
C MET A 52 -0.61 -3.33 -2.06
N LEU A 53 -0.99 -3.13 -3.32
CA LEU A 53 -0.59 -3.98 -4.43
C LEU A 53 0.80 -3.59 -4.92
N GLU A 54 1.72 -4.55 -4.85
CA GLU A 54 3.01 -4.52 -5.54
C GLU A 54 3.13 -5.80 -6.39
N PRO A 55 3.04 -5.72 -7.73
CA PRO A 55 2.93 -6.88 -8.60
C PRO A 55 4.17 -7.79 -8.52
N ARG A 56 5.35 -7.25 -8.20
CA ARG A 56 6.60 -8.01 -8.18
C ARG A 56 6.86 -8.55 -6.78
N ARG A 57 6.81 -9.87 -6.64
CA ARG A 57 7.04 -10.57 -5.35
C ARG A 57 8.26 -10.10 -4.56
N LEU A 58 9.41 -9.91 -5.23
CA LEU A 58 10.62 -9.46 -4.55
C LEU A 58 10.49 -8.00 -4.08
N ALA A 59 9.89 -7.14 -4.89
CA ALA A 59 9.62 -5.75 -4.52
C ALA A 59 8.64 -5.67 -3.36
N ALA A 60 7.56 -6.46 -3.37
CA ALA A 60 6.56 -6.48 -2.29
C ALA A 60 7.21 -6.79 -0.92
N ARG A 61 8.06 -7.83 -0.88
CA ARG A 61 8.80 -8.21 0.34
C ARG A 61 9.81 -7.14 0.74
N SER A 62 10.53 -6.57 -0.23
CA SER A 62 11.54 -5.54 0.02
C SER A 62 10.91 -4.24 0.52
N ALA A 63 9.78 -3.81 -0.06
CA ALA A 63 9.02 -2.64 0.35
C ALA A 63 8.50 -2.78 1.78
N ALA A 64 7.83 -3.90 2.10
CA ALA A 64 7.34 -4.16 3.45
C ALA A 64 8.48 -4.21 4.49
N ARG A 65 9.61 -4.86 4.15
CA ARG A 65 10.81 -4.87 5.02
C ARG A 65 11.41 -3.50 5.23
N PHE A 66 11.48 -2.71 4.16
CA PHE A 66 12.02 -1.36 4.23
C PHE A 66 11.13 -0.47 5.10
N MET A 67 9.81 -0.49 4.89
CA MET A 67 8.84 0.25 5.70
C MET A 67 8.88 -0.18 7.17
N ALA A 68 8.90 -1.48 7.47
CA ALA A 68 9.02 -1.97 8.84
C ALA A 68 10.30 -1.45 9.52
N ARG A 69 11.45 -1.48 8.80
CA ARG A 69 12.71 -0.93 9.31
C ARG A 69 12.63 0.57 9.59
N GLN A 70 11.88 1.35 8.80
CA GLN A 70 11.69 2.78 9.09
C GLN A 70 10.96 3.02 10.42
N LEU A 71 10.14 2.06 10.86
CA LEU A 71 9.46 2.08 12.16
C LEU A 71 10.28 1.43 13.28
N GLY A 72 11.50 0.94 13.00
CA GLY A 72 12.27 0.15 13.97
C GLY A 72 11.71 -1.25 14.23
N GLU A 73 10.87 -1.75 13.32
CA GLU A 73 10.10 -2.99 13.47
C GLU A 73 10.60 -4.12 12.56
N LYS A 74 10.12 -5.33 12.83
CA LYS A 74 10.22 -6.49 11.93
C LYS A 74 8.94 -6.63 11.10
N PRO A 75 9.02 -7.16 9.86
CA PRO A 75 7.83 -7.48 9.07
C PRO A 75 6.86 -8.39 9.84
N GLY A 76 5.57 -8.08 9.76
CA GLY A 76 4.51 -8.76 10.50
C GLY A 76 4.06 -8.03 11.77
N GLN A 77 4.74 -6.95 12.16
CA GLN A 77 4.22 -5.96 13.12
C GLN A 77 3.32 -4.97 12.37
N THR A 78 3.51 -3.65 12.49
CA THR A 78 2.68 -2.63 11.84
C THR A 78 2.66 -2.81 10.33
N VAL A 79 3.79 -3.18 9.73
CA VAL A 79 3.92 -3.46 8.30
C VAL A 79 4.15 -4.95 8.06
N GLY A 80 3.35 -5.55 7.20
CA GLY A 80 3.43 -6.95 6.81
C GLY A 80 3.35 -7.15 5.30
N TYR A 81 3.52 -8.40 4.86
CA TYR A 81 3.32 -8.78 3.47
C TYR A 81 2.73 -10.17 3.32
N ARG A 82 2.02 -10.39 2.21
CA ARG A 82 1.62 -11.71 1.74
C ARG A 82 2.03 -11.91 0.28
N THR A 83 2.76 -12.98 0.04
CA THR A 83 3.10 -13.46 -1.30
C THR A 83 2.81 -14.95 -1.38
N ARG A 84 2.78 -15.52 -2.59
CA ARG A 84 2.55 -16.97 -2.78
C ARG A 84 3.48 -17.87 -1.97
N LEU A 85 4.72 -17.45 -1.72
CA LEU A 85 5.76 -18.29 -1.11
C LEU A 85 6.07 -17.94 0.35
N ASP A 86 5.59 -16.80 0.83
CA ASP A 86 5.99 -16.27 2.13
C ASP A 86 4.97 -15.24 2.61
N THR A 87 4.62 -15.32 3.89
CA THR A 87 3.63 -14.46 4.55
C THR A 87 4.18 -14.03 5.91
N LYS A 88 4.15 -12.71 6.16
CA LYS A 88 4.55 -12.07 7.42
C LYS A 88 3.52 -11.01 7.79
N VAL A 89 2.46 -11.42 8.47
CA VAL A 89 1.33 -10.59 8.90
C VAL A 89 0.84 -11.10 10.24
N SER A 90 0.26 -10.22 11.05
CA SER A 90 -0.36 -10.56 12.34
C SER A 90 -1.60 -9.70 12.59
N SER A 91 -2.22 -9.83 13.76
CA SER A 91 -3.28 -8.92 14.22
C SER A 91 -2.79 -7.47 14.40
N ALA A 92 -1.49 -7.26 14.60
CA ALA A 92 -0.88 -5.94 14.71
C ALA A 92 -0.69 -5.25 13.34
N THR A 93 -0.77 -6.00 12.23
CA THR A 93 -0.53 -5.43 10.91
C THR A 93 -1.59 -4.41 10.52
N ARG A 94 -1.13 -3.25 10.07
CA ARG A 94 -1.94 -2.13 9.57
C ARG A 94 -1.65 -1.82 8.10
N ILE A 95 -0.44 -2.08 7.61
CA ILE A 95 -0.12 -2.03 6.19
C ILE A 95 0.19 -3.45 5.72
N GLU A 96 -0.54 -3.93 4.73
CA GLU A 96 -0.37 -5.26 4.15
C GLU A 96 0.02 -5.14 2.68
N VAL A 97 1.28 -5.46 2.36
CA VAL A 97 1.77 -5.46 0.97
C VAL A 97 1.53 -6.82 0.33
N VAL A 98 0.81 -6.85 -0.78
CA VAL A 98 0.40 -8.08 -1.44
C VAL A 98 0.80 -8.10 -2.91
N THR A 99 1.01 -9.30 -3.44
CA THR A 99 1.11 -9.53 -4.90
C THR A 99 -0.27 -9.70 -5.52
N GLU A 100 -0.39 -9.50 -6.83
CA GLU A 100 -1.64 -9.57 -7.59
C GLU A 100 -2.47 -10.83 -7.30
N GLY A 101 -1.87 -12.03 -7.43
CA GLY A 101 -2.59 -13.27 -7.16
C GLY A 101 -3.05 -13.45 -5.70
N ILE A 102 -2.48 -12.71 -4.75
CA ILE A 102 -2.98 -12.66 -3.37
C ILE A 102 -4.16 -11.68 -3.28
N LEU A 103 -4.04 -10.49 -3.89
CA LEU A 103 -5.14 -9.52 -3.97
C LEU A 103 -6.39 -10.13 -4.59
N THR A 104 -6.26 -10.82 -5.73
CA THR A 104 -7.38 -11.50 -6.40
C THR A 104 -8.09 -12.48 -5.47
N ARG A 105 -7.33 -13.26 -4.70
CA ARG A 105 -7.90 -14.22 -3.73
C ARG A 105 -8.58 -13.52 -2.56
N LEU A 106 -8.03 -12.40 -2.07
CA LEU A 106 -8.66 -11.61 -1.03
C LEU A 106 -10.03 -11.10 -1.50
N ILE A 107 -10.10 -10.51 -2.71
CA ILE A 107 -11.35 -10.02 -3.30
C ILE A 107 -12.34 -11.16 -3.59
N GLN A 108 -11.88 -12.32 -4.05
CA GLN A 108 -12.76 -13.47 -4.26
C GLN A 108 -13.41 -13.98 -2.97
N ASN A 109 -12.68 -13.91 -1.85
CA ASN A 109 -13.18 -14.35 -0.55
C ASN A 109 -14.05 -13.29 0.13
N ASP A 110 -13.64 -12.03 0.04
CA ASP A 110 -14.33 -10.86 0.57
C ASP A 110 -14.33 -9.75 -0.49
N PRO A 111 -15.39 -9.67 -1.31
CA PRO A 111 -15.49 -8.67 -2.37
C PRO A 111 -15.55 -7.22 -1.85
N MET A 112 -15.97 -7.02 -0.61
CA MET A 112 -16.08 -5.69 0.00
C MET A 112 -14.77 -5.25 0.66
N LEU A 113 -13.83 -6.19 0.89
CA LEU A 113 -12.57 -5.94 1.57
C LEU A 113 -12.78 -5.25 2.93
N GLU A 114 -13.75 -5.71 3.73
CA GLU A 114 -14.25 -5.01 4.93
C GLU A 114 -13.16 -4.71 5.97
N ALA A 115 -12.08 -5.50 5.98
CA ALA A 115 -10.93 -5.29 6.87
C ALA A 115 -10.01 -4.13 6.45
N TYR A 116 -10.22 -3.53 5.27
CA TYR A 116 -9.35 -2.53 4.67
C TYR A 116 -10.07 -1.20 4.45
N SER A 117 -9.43 -0.10 4.85
CA SER A 117 -9.96 1.25 4.62
C SER A 117 -9.40 1.90 3.36
N ALA A 118 -8.33 1.35 2.79
CA ALA A 118 -7.74 1.84 1.55
C ALA A 118 -7.02 0.72 0.80
N VAL A 119 -7.05 0.83 -0.54
CA VAL A 119 -6.27 0.00 -1.46
C VAL A 119 -5.36 0.91 -2.28
N LEU A 120 -4.06 0.63 -2.26
CA LEU A 120 -3.02 1.38 -2.95
C LEU A 120 -2.48 0.54 -4.09
N PHE A 121 -2.40 1.11 -5.28
CA PHE A 121 -1.82 0.48 -6.46
C PHE A 121 -0.47 1.17 -6.77
N ASP A 122 0.65 0.51 -6.50
CA ASP A 122 1.98 1.15 -6.59
C ASP A 122 2.47 1.32 -8.04
N GLU A 123 2.30 0.30 -8.87
CA GLU A 123 2.62 0.34 -10.30
C GLU A 123 1.35 0.49 -11.14
N PHE A 124 0.62 1.60 -11.00
CA PHE A 124 -0.38 1.99 -11.99
C PHE A 124 0.29 2.84 -13.08
N HIS A 125 0.77 2.16 -14.12
CA HIS A 125 1.05 2.83 -15.38
C HIS A 125 -0.25 2.79 -16.18
N GLU A 126 -0.65 3.90 -16.80
CA GLU A 126 -1.72 3.89 -17.79
C GLU A 126 -1.44 2.74 -18.76
N LEU A 127 -2.18 1.64 -18.59
CA LEU A 127 -2.22 0.61 -19.61
C LEU A 127 -2.80 1.35 -20.80
N LEU A 128 -1.96 1.60 -21.82
CA LEU A 128 -2.44 1.82 -23.16
C LEU A 128 -3.47 0.72 -23.39
N ILE A 129 -4.74 1.11 -23.43
CA ILE A 129 -5.83 0.24 -23.85
C ILE A 129 -5.36 -0.25 -25.21
N ALA A 130 -4.94 -1.52 -25.31
CA ALA A 130 -4.72 -2.13 -26.60
C ALA A 130 -6.07 -2.03 -27.31
N PRO A 131 -6.17 -1.30 -28.45
CA PRO A 131 -7.42 -1.28 -29.18
C PRO A 131 -7.76 -2.72 -29.57
N LYS A 132 -9.04 -3.06 -29.41
CA LYS A 132 -9.62 -4.34 -29.84
C LYS A 132 -9.27 -4.64 -31.29
#